data_AF-A0A7S2K234-F1
#
_entry.id   AF-A0A7S2K234-F1
#
_cell.length_a   1.000
_cell.length_b   1.000
_cell.length_c   1.000
_cell.angle_alpha   90.00
_cell.angle_beta   90.00
_cell.angle_gamma   90.00
#
_symmetry.space_group_name_H-M   'P 1'
#
loop_
_entity.id
_entity.type
_entity.pdbx_description
1 polymer ?
#
loop_
_entity_poly.entity_id
_entity_poly.type
_entity_poly.pdbx_seq_one_letter_code
_entity_poly.pdbx_strand_id
1 'polypeptide(L)'
;MKLDIGNLLDVVDDATGQPVVDWDAVSLRINSHPDELAQAIPIVPLVFDDDASISDSSEVVEIEQETEMELVFHRMCSMDVPVEVLQQAVKAFPQGLKMRDNSDYLALHRVCCGYSLEDELPALTEDCRSHKKNERVLLVLRAYPEAAQMHARGLYPLHLYIMKAKRPTIEVFQELNEAYLDAAQANYGQFSFEWKSGDEINITYRWCALQCVSNRFNCWDNDNDWNMSILAELCDIMEHIILQRRKVSQNTYLHSIMGRDCLPWYYQQDRGSIQQLVQKYGSLSDVRDGEGNLPIHVLLLAKNENPLVSNNVFDEARISALDHLLMRNICTAKESCGNGSLPLHLAIQSTAFLNVYQQGTGNNLLNVIIDAAPHALRTRNLMTRMYPFMEAACSVKCDLSSVYILLQRRPESALGLARTSCCH
;
A
#
# COMPACT_ATOMS: atom_id res chain seq x y z
N MET A 1 -35.74 -25.34 -24.37
CA MET A 1 -36.11 -24.96 -22.99
C MET A 1 -35.10 -23.88 -22.60
N LYS A 2 -35.50 -22.62 -22.44
CA LYS A 2 -34.54 -21.54 -22.14
C LYS A 2 -34.10 -21.65 -20.68
N LEU A 3 -32.80 -21.64 -20.44
CA LEU A 3 -32.17 -21.58 -19.11
C LEU A 3 -32.44 -20.21 -18.49
N ASP A 4 -32.87 -20.18 -17.24
CA ASP A 4 -33.06 -18.96 -16.45
C ASP A 4 -32.07 -18.96 -15.29
N ILE A 5 -31.01 -18.16 -15.41
CA ILE A 5 -29.97 -18.03 -14.39
C ILE A 5 -30.45 -17.16 -13.23
N GLY A 6 -31.42 -16.26 -13.43
CA GLY A 6 -32.05 -15.51 -12.34
C GLY A 6 -32.64 -16.46 -11.31
N ASN A 7 -33.36 -17.49 -11.76
CA ASN A 7 -33.90 -18.55 -10.91
C ASN A 7 -32.84 -19.43 -10.19
N LEU A 8 -31.58 -19.42 -10.61
CA LEU A 8 -30.46 -20.11 -9.92
C LEU A 8 -29.72 -19.18 -8.94
N LEU A 9 -29.85 -17.86 -9.11
CA LEU A 9 -29.33 -16.83 -8.22
C LEU A 9 -30.36 -16.43 -7.14
N ASP A 10 -31.65 -16.69 -7.38
CA ASP A 10 -32.78 -16.37 -6.49
C ASP A 10 -33.15 -17.49 -5.51
N VAL A 11 -32.28 -18.47 -5.28
CA VAL A 11 -32.53 -19.47 -4.22
C VAL A 11 -32.31 -18.78 -2.88
N VAL A 12 -33.39 -18.35 -2.26
CA VAL A 12 -33.33 -17.68 -0.95
C VAL A 12 -32.99 -18.71 0.12
N ASP A 13 -31.93 -18.48 0.89
CA ASP A 13 -31.61 -19.29 2.06
C ASP A 13 -32.72 -19.11 3.11
N ASP A 14 -33.38 -20.22 3.46
CA ASP A 14 -34.53 -20.23 4.37
C ASP A 14 -34.23 -19.67 5.77
N ALA A 15 -32.96 -19.64 6.20
CA ALA A 15 -32.54 -19.16 7.51
C ALA A 15 -32.20 -17.67 7.51
N THR A 16 -31.71 -17.13 6.39
CA THR A 16 -31.21 -15.74 6.30
C THR A 16 -32.08 -14.83 5.43
N GLY A 17 -32.94 -15.39 4.58
CA GLY A 17 -33.75 -14.62 3.64
C GLY A 17 -32.95 -13.96 2.52
N GLN A 18 -31.67 -14.33 2.36
CA GLN A 18 -30.81 -13.78 1.31
C GLN A 18 -30.68 -14.73 0.11
N PRO A 19 -30.50 -14.20 -1.12
CA PRO A 19 -30.24 -15.00 -2.30
C PRO A 19 -28.89 -15.73 -2.17
N VAL A 20 -28.93 -17.07 -2.24
CA VAL A 20 -27.78 -17.97 -2.28
C VAL A 20 -27.73 -18.65 -3.63
N VAL A 21 -26.53 -18.70 -4.20
CA VAL A 21 -26.33 -19.33 -5.51
C VAL A 21 -25.98 -20.80 -5.33
N ASP A 22 -26.77 -21.71 -5.89
CA ASP A 22 -26.44 -23.14 -5.95
C ASP A 22 -25.40 -23.39 -7.06
N TRP A 23 -24.13 -23.28 -6.70
CA TRP A 23 -23.02 -23.48 -7.63
C TRP A 23 -22.89 -24.91 -8.15
N ASP A 24 -23.41 -25.90 -7.43
CA ASP A 24 -23.42 -27.30 -7.88
C ASP A 24 -24.46 -27.49 -8.98
N ALA A 25 -25.65 -26.92 -8.81
CA ALA A 25 -26.66 -26.87 -9.87
C ALA A 25 -26.15 -26.10 -11.10
N VAL A 26 -25.49 -24.96 -10.90
CA VAL A 26 -24.85 -24.19 -11.98
C VAL A 26 -23.78 -25.04 -12.69
N SER A 27 -22.88 -25.68 -11.94
CA SER A 27 -21.81 -26.55 -12.49
C SER A 27 -22.35 -27.73 -13.29
N LEU A 28 -23.31 -28.47 -12.73
CA LEU A 28 -23.91 -29.65 -13.35
C LEU A 28 -24.59 -29.28 -14.67
N ARG A 29 -25.20 -28.10 -14.72
CA ARG A 29 -25.89 -27.59 -15.91
C ARG A 29 -24.92 -27.07 -16.97
N ILE A 30 -23.87 -26.35 -16.57
CA ILE A 30 -22.77 -25.97 -17.46
C ILE A 30 -22.15 -27.20 -18.13
N ASN A 31 -21.87 -28.24 -17.35
CA ASN A 31 -21.21 -29.45 -17.88
C ASN A 31 -22.12 -30.31 -18.78
N SER A 32 -23.43 -30.27 -18.57
CA SER A 32 -24.38 -31.08 -19.36
C SER A 32 -24.80 -30.41 -20.66
N HIS A 33 -24.77 -29.08 -20.74
CA HIS A 33 -25.25 -28.32 -21.91
C HIS A 33 -24.37 -27.09 -22.20
N PRO A 34 -23.08 -27.28 -22.54
CA PRO A 34 -22.14 -26.16 -22.77
C PRO A 34 -22.59 -25.23 -23.91
N ASP A 35 -23.22 -25.78 -24.94
CA ASP A 35 -23.75 -25.03 -26.08
C ASP A 35 -25.04 -24.25 -25.74
N GLU A 36 -25.82 -24.72 -24.75
CA GLU A 36 -27.00 -23.99 -24.28
C GLU A 36 -26.62 -22.78 -23.43
N LEU A 37 -25.48 -22.79 -22.73
CA LEU A 37 -25.02 -21.60 -21.99
C LEU A 37 -24.75 -20.40 -22.88
N ALA A 38 -24.25 -20.63 -24.10
CA ALA A 38 -24.05 -19.59 -25.10
C ALA A 38 -25.39 -19.01 -25.62
N GLN A 39 -26.50 -19.71 -25.42
CA GLN A 39 -27.84 -19.34 -25.91
C GLN A 39 -28.83 -19.02 -24.79
N ALA A 40 -28.48 -19.30 -23.53
CA ALA A 40 -29.40 -19.35 -22.42
C ALA A 40 -28.78 -18.73 -21.17
N ILE A 41 -28.70 -17.40 -21.20
CA ILE A 41 -28.60 -16.57 -19.99
C ILE A 41 -29.60 -15.44 -20.22
N PRO A 42 -30.67 -15.31 -19.42
CA PRO A 42 -31.62 -14.21 -19.56
C PRO A 42 -31.28 -13.06 -18.61
N ILE A 43 -31.28 -11.86 -19.18
CA ILE A 43 -32.16 -10.74 -18.84
C ILE A 43 -32.79 -10.80 -17.45
N VAL A 44 -32.22 -10.04 -16.53
CA VAL A 44 -32.96 -9.51 -15.38
C VAL A 44 -32.90 -7.99 -15.53
N PRO A 45 -34.01 -7.31 -15.87
CA PRO A 45 -34.05 -5.87 -15.65
C PRO A 45 -33.93 -5.67 -14.14
N LEU A 46 -32.90 -4.95 -13.71
CA LEU A 46 -32.87 -4.38 -12.36
C LEU A 46 -34.04 -3.39 -12.26
N VAL A 47 -35.20 -3.89 -11.86
CA VAL A 47 -36.34 -3.05 -11.50
C VAL A 47 -35.96 -2.38 -10.18
N PHE A 48 -35.52 -1.13 -10.25
CA PHE A 48 -35.64 -0.22 -9.12
C PHE A 48 -37.14 0.09 -8.99
N ASP A 49 -37.70 -0.14 -7.81
CA ASP A 49 -39.08 0.22 -7.48
C ASP A 49 -39.24 1.75 -7.54
N ASP A 50 -39.45 2.29 -8.74
CA ASP A 50 -39.99 3.63 -8.93
C ASP A 50 -41.33 3.50 -9.67
N ASP A 51 -42.40 3.61 -8.88
CA ASP A 51 -43.78 3.72 -9.32
C ASP A 51 -43.94 4.79 -10.41
N ALA A 52 -44.04 4.39 -11.67
CA ALA A 52 -44.58 5.23 -12.73
C ALA A 52 -45.22 4.39 -13.85
N SER A 53 -46.55 4.39 -13.86
CA SER A 53 -47.39 3.90 -14.94
C SER A 53 -47.03 4.56 -16.29
N ILE A 54 -46.52 3.78 -17.27
CA ILE A 54 -46.47 4.22 -18.66
C ILE A 54 -47.02 3.14 -19.60
N SER A 55 -47.85 3.65 -20.50
CA SER A 55 -48.62 3.02 -21.55
C SER A 55 -47.79 2.45 -22.69
N ASP A 56 -48.18 1.23 -23.08
CA ASP A 56 -48.25 0.67 -24.45
C ASP A 56 -47.60 1.48 -25.59
N SER A 57 -46.34 1.16 -25.91
CA SER A 57 -45.75 1.39 -27.23
C SER A 57 -44.72 0.31 -27.52
N SER A 58 -45.08 -0.64 -28.39
CA SER A 58 -44.17 -1.68 -28.90
C SER A 58 -43.19 -1.08 -29.91
N GLU A 59 -42.09 -0.53 -29.44
CA GLU A 59 -40.91 -0.25 -30.27
C GLU A 59 -39.82 -1.24 -29.86
N VAL A 60 -39.32 -1.98 -30.85
CA VAL A 60 -38.40 -3.11 -30.68
C VAL A 60 -37.04 -2.58 -30.20
N VAL A 61 -36.76 -2.75 -28.91
CA VAL A 61 -35.46 -2.53 -28.28
C VAL A 61 -34.63 -3.82 -28.44
N GLU A 62 -33.83 -3.91 -29.49
CA GLU A 62 -32.93 -5.06 -29.75
C GLU A 62 -31.47 -4.81 -29.30
N ILE A 63 -31.19 -3.77 -28.51
CA ILE A 63 -29.81 -3.31 -28.23
C ILE A 63 -29.29 -3.64 -26.80
N GLU A 64 -30.10 -4.09 -25.85
CA GLU A 64 -29.66 -4.18 -24.43
C GLU A 64 -29.25 -5.58 -23.90
N GLN A 65 -29.41 -6.65 -24.68
CA GLN A 65 -29.20 -8.02 -24.15
C GLN A 65 -27.74 -8.47 -24.12
N GLU A 66 -26.90 -8.03 -25.07
CA GLU A 66 -25.48 -8.42 -25.09
C GLU A 66 -24.73 -7.80 -23.91
N THR A 67 -25.10 -6.58 -23.49
CA THR A 67 -24.47 -5.87 -22.38
C THR A 67 -24.68 -6.50 -21.00
N GLU A 68 -25.74 -7.30 -20.81
CA GLU A 68 -26.06 -7.89 -19.50
C GLU A 68 -25.28 -9.19 -19.24
N MET A 69 -25.11 -10.07 -20.23
CA MET A 69 -24.27 -11.28 -20.10
C MET A 69 -22.81 -10.92 -19.78
N GLU A 70 -22.36 -9.79 -20.30
CA GLU A 70 -20.99 -9.28 -20.11
C GLU A 70 -20.75 -8.83 -18.66
N LEU A 71 -21.80 -8.37 -17.97
CA LEU A 71 -21.77 -8.04 -16.54
C LEU A 71 -21.78 -9.30 -15.66
N VAL A 72 -22.37 -10.41 -16.12
CA VAL A 72 -22.39 -11.68 -15.37
C VAL A 72 -20.97 -12.18 -15.14
N PHE A 73 -20.11 -12.13 -16.15
CA PHE A 73 -18.72 -12.58 -16.02
C PHE A 73 -17.93 -11.74 -15.00
N HIS A 74 -18.09 -10.42 -15.03
CA HIS A 74 -17.48 -9.51 -14.04
C HIS A 74 -17.97 -9.79 -12.62
N ARG A 75 -19.25 -10.10 -12.47
CA ARG A 75 -19.85 -10.49 -11.19
C ARG A 75 -19.29 -11.82 -10.70
N MET A 76 -19.17 -12.83 -11.56
CA MET A 76 -18.52 -14.11 -11.22
C MET A 76 -17.06 -13.92 -10.78
N CYS A 77 -16.29 -13.07 -11.47
CA CYS A 77 -14.92 -12.75 -11.06
C CYS A 77 -14.86 -12.06 -9.68
N SER A 78 -15.90 -11.34 -9.29
CA SER A 78 -15.97 -10.63 -8.00
C SER A 78 -16.48 -11.50 -6.85
N MET A 79 -17.17 -12.60 -7.14
CA MET A 79 -17.78 -13.53 -6.16
C MET A 79 -16.85 -14.72 -5.88
N ASP A 80 -17.06 -15.47 -4.79
CA ASP A 80 -16.28 -16.70 -4.49
C ASP A 80 -16.75 -17.94 -5.28
N VAL A 81 -16.81 -17.80 -6.60
CA VAL A 81 -17.21 -18.88 -7.52
C VAL A 81 -16.15 -19.98 -7.55
N PRO A 82 -16.51 -21.28 -7.59
CA PRO A 82 -15.55 -22.36 -7.80
C PRO A 82 -14.70 -22.15 -9.05
N VAL A 83 -13.41 -22.49 -8.99
CA VAL A 83 -12.45 -22.29 -10.09
C VAL A 83 -12.89 -23.04 -11.34
N GLU A 84 -13.49 -24.22 -11.20
CA GLU A 84 -13.98 -25.05 -12.29
C GLU A 84 -15.11 -24.36 -13.06
N VAL A 85 -16.04 -23.72 -12.34
CA VAL A 85 -17.14 -22.94 -12.93
C VAL A 85 -16.59 -21.76 -13.69
N LEU A 86 -15.65 -21.02 -13.08
CA LEU A 86 -15.00 -19.89 -13.73
C LEU A 86 -14.22 -20.35 -14.98
N GLN A 87 -13.58 -21.51 -14.94
CA GLN A 87 -12.85 -22.09 -16.07
C GLN A 87 -13.77 -22.44 -17.23
N GLN A 88 -14.96 -22.99 -16.96
CA GLN A 88 -15.94 -23.24 -18.00
C GLN A 88 -16.50 -21.94 -18.57
N ALA A 89 -16.77 -20.93 -17.72
CA ALA A 89 -17.22 -19.62 -18.17
C ALA A 89 -16.17 -18.95 -19.09
N VAL A 90 -14.88 -19.04 -18.75
CA VAL A 90 -13.77 -18.55 -19.59
C VAL A 90 -13.78 -19.22 -20.98
N LYS A 91 -14.02 -20.54 -21.03
CA LYS A 91 -14.07 -21.29 -22.29
C LYS A 91 -15.30 -20.94 -23.13
N ALA A 92 -16.45 -20.80 -22.48
CA ALA A 92 -17.72 -20.50 -23.13
C ALA A 92 -17.77 -19.06 -23.64
N PHE A 93 -17.20 -18.11 -22.88
CA PHE A 93 -17.31 -16.68 -23.16
C PHE A 93 -15.96 -15.94 -23.06
N PRO A 94 -15.00 -16.22 -23.97
CA PRO A 94 -13.68 -15.62 -23.93
C PRO A 94 -13.68 -14.10 -24.21
N GLN A 95 -14.70 -13.58 -24.90
CA GLN A 95 -14.79 -12.15 -25.17
C GLN A 95 -15.06 -11.34 -23.90
N GLY A 96 -15.83 -11.89 -22.94
CA GLY A 96 -16.11 -11.23 -21.67
C GLY A 96 -14.87 -10.85 -20.86
N LEU A 97 -13.74 -11.55 -21.06
CA LEU A 97 -12.45 -11.21 -20.45
C LEU A 97 -11.90 -9.85 -20.91
N LYS A 98 -12.25 -9.42 -22.13
CA LYS A 98 -11.76 -8.20 -22.78
C LYS A 98 -12.68 -7.00 -22.57
N MET A 99 -13.87 -7.25 -22.05
CA MET A 99 -14.89 -6.24 -21.90
C MET A 99 -14.71 -5.47 -20.62
N ARG A 100 -15.04 -4.19 -20.66
CA ARG A 100 -15.03 -3.30 -19.50
C ARG A 100 -16.45 -3.20 -18.97
N ASP A 101 -16.61 -3.29 -17.67
CA ASP A 101 -17.88 -3.01 -17.03
C ASP A 101 -18.16 -1.49 -16.95
N ASN A 102 -19.31 -1.13 -16.37
CA ASN A 102 -19.73 0.27 -16.17
C ASN A 102 -18.77 1.09 -15.29
N SER A 103 -17.83 0.43 -14.60
CA SER A 103 -16.80 1.06 -13.78
C SER A 103 -15.43 1.11 -14.47
N ASP A 104 -15.36 0.77 -15.76
CA ASP A 104 -14.15 0.71 -16.57
C ASP A 104 -13.21 -0.46 -16.20
N TYR A 105 -13.69 -1.44 -15.41
CA TYR A 105 -12.90 -2.59 -15.00
C TYR A 105 -13.06 -3.77 -15.96
N LEU A 106 -11.95 -4.45 -16.27
CA LEU A 106 -11.98 -5.78 -16.88
C LEU A 106 -12.23 -6.87 -15.83
N ALA A 107 -12.58 -8.07 -16.30
CA ALA A 107 -12.67 -9.28 -15.49
C ALA A 107 -11.43 -9.50 -14.59
N LEU A 108 -10.21 -9.31 -15.13
CA LEU A 108 -8.98 -9.45 -14.36
C LEU A 108 -8.89 -8.45 -13.20
N HIS A 109 -9.33 -7.21 -13.40
CA HIS A 109 -9.37 -6.22 -12.32
C HIS A 109 -10.37 -6.64 -11.23
N ARG A 110 -11.54 -7.15 -11.63
CA ARG A 110 -12.58 -7.61 -10.70
C ARG A 110 -12.11 -8.79 -9.86
N VAL A 111 -11.43 -9.77 -10.44
CA VAL A 111 -10.89 -10.90 -9.65
C VAL A 111 -9.76 -10.46 -8.71
N CYS A 112 -8.92 -9.50 -9.10
CA CYS A 112 -7.93 -8.91 -8.20
C CYS A 112 -8.58 -8.10 -7.06
N CYS A 113 -9.59 -7.27 -7.38
CA CYS A 113 -10.36 -6.47 -6.44
C CYS A 113 -11.24 -7.30 -5.52
N GLY A 114 -11.72 -8.45 -5.99
CA GLY A 114 -12.95 -9.13 -5.57
C GLY A 114 -13.27 -8.95 -4.10
N TYR A 115 -14.49 -8.44 -3.85
CA TYR A 115 -15.06 -8.34 -2.52
C TYR A 115 -15.10 -9.74 -1.95
N SER A 116 -14.31 -9.94 -0.92
CA SER A 116 -14.61 -11.06 -0.07
C SER A 116 -15.92 -10.69 0.62
N LEU A 117 -16.99 -11.44 0.39
CA LEU A 117 -18.22 -11.40 1.19
C LEU A 117 -17.93 -11.95 2.61
N GLU A 118 -16.82 -11.49 3.18
CA GLU A 118 -16.13 -12.04 4.34
C GLU A 118 -16.91 -11.83 5.63
N ASP A 119 -17.80 -10.84 5.65
CA ASP A 119 -18.59 -10.51 6.83
C ASP A 119 -19.75 -11.49 7.07
N GLU A 120 -20.12 -12.34 6.09
CA GLU A 120 -21.38 -13.10 6.16
C GLU A 120 -21.20 -14.62 6.35
N LEU A 121 -20.01 -15.19 6.12
CA LEU A 121 -19.80 -16.66 6.22
C LEU A 121 -18.67 -17.03 7.20
N PRO A 122 -18.98 -17.43 8.45
CA PRO A 122 -17.98 -17.75 9.47
C PRO A 122 -17.34 -19.16 9.39
N ALA A 123 -17.59 -19.95 8.34
CA ALA A 123 -17.33 -21.40 8.37
C ALA A 123 -16.06 -21.93 7.67
N LEU A 124 -15.32 -21.12 6.91
CA LEU A 124 -14.08 -21.59 6.25
C LEU A 124 -12.85 -20.93 6.87
N THR A 125 -11.80 -21.72 7.07
CA THR A 125 -10.49 -21.20 7.47
C THR A 125 -9.99 -20.22 6.41
N GLU A 126 -9.44 -19.09 6.86
CA GLU A 126 -9.02 -17.98 6.01
C GLU A 126 -8.02 -18.41 4.91
N ASP A 127 -7.14 -19.36 5.22
CA ASP A 127 -6.11 -19.90 4.33
C ASP A 127 -6.71 -20.47 3.02
N CYS A 128 -7.81 -21.22 3.14
CA CYS A 128 -8.47 -21.86 1.99
C CYS A 128 -9.06 -20.83 1.01
N ARG A 129 -9.53 -19.67 1.52
CA ARG A 129 -10.16 -18.63 0.69
C ARG A 129 -9.13 -17.85 -0.11
N SER A 130 -8.02 -17.46 0.52
CA SER A 130 -6.94 -16.76 -0.18
C SER A 130 -6.38 -17.58 -1.34
N HIS A 131 -6.25 -18.90 -1.15
CA HIS A 131 -5.76 -19.80 -2.17
C HIS A 131 -6.69 -19.84 -3.39
N LYS A 132 -8.00 -20.01 -3.17
CA LYS A 132 -9.00 -19.99 -4.25
C LYS A 132 -9.01 -18.66 -5.01
N LYS A 133 -8.88 -17.52 -4.32
CA LYS A 133 -8.78 -16.22 -5.00
C LYS A 133 -7.56 -16.16 -5.90
N ASN A 134 -6.40 -16.62 -5.43
CA ASN A 134 -5.16 -16.65 -6.19
C ASN A 134 -5.28 -17.54 -7.43
N GLU A 135 -5.86 -18.73 -7.31
CA GLU A 135 -6.14 -19.62 -8.44
C GLU A 135 -7.04 -18.95 -9.49
N ARG A 136 -8.08 -18.24 -9.06
CA ARG A 136 -8.96 -17.49 -9.97
C ARG A 136 -8.25 -16.35 -10.69
N VAL A 137 -7.39 -15.60 -9.99
CA VAL A 137 -6.56 -14.56 -10.62
C VAL A 137 -5.67 -15.17 -11.70
N LEU A 138 -4.97 -16.28 -11.38
CA LEU A 138 -4.10 -16.97 -12.34
C LEU A 138 -4.87 -17.55 -13.52
N LEU A 139 -6.06 -18.12 -13.29
CA LEU A 139 -6.92 -18.64 -14.34
C LEU A 139 -7.30 -17.54 -15.34
N VAL A 140 -7.81 -16.41 -14.84
CA VAL A 140 -8.23 -15.27 -15.67
C VAL A 140 -7.03 -14.64 -16.38
N LEU A 141 -5.91 -14.48 -15.68
CA LEU A 141 -4.67 -13.95 -16.25
C LEU A 141 -4.13 -14.83 -17.38
N ARG A 142 -4.07 -16.15 -17.19
CA ARG A 142 -3.58 -17.10 -18.21
C ARG A 142 -4.50 -17.17 -19.42
N ALA A 143 -5.80 -16.94 -19.24
CA ALA A 143 -6.76 -16.88 -20.33
C ALA A 143 -6.66 -15.58 -21.14
N TYR A 144 -6.28 -14.46 -20.51
CA TYR A 144 -6.12 -13.17 -21.18
C TYR A 144 -4.98 -12.32 -20.57
N PRO A 145 -3.71 -12.62 -20.89
CA PRO A 145 -2.55 -11.99 -20.26
C PRO A 145 -2.41 -10.50 -20.57
N GLU A 146 -2.90 -10.04 -21.73
CA GLU A 146 -2.86 -8.63 -22.12
C GLU A 146 -3.68 -7.74 -21.18
N ALA A 147 -4.66 -8.30 -20.46
CA ALA A 147 -5.40 -7.57 -19.43
C ALA A 147 -4.50 -7.03 -18.31
N ALA A 148 -3.35 -7.66 -18.04
CA ALA A 148 -2.38 -7.18 -17.07
C ALA A 148 -1.79 -5.80 -17.46
N GLN A 149 -1.84 -5.43 -18.74
CA GLN A 149 -1.36 -4.16 -19.29
C GLN A 149 -2.47 -3.10 -19.42
N MET A 150 -3.70 -3.47 -19.11
CA MET A 150 -4.83 -2.56 -19.18
C MET A 150 -5.06 -1.99 -17.79
N HIS A 151 -5.21 -0.68 -17.70
CA HIS A 151 -5.60 -0.04 -16.45
C HIS A 151 -7.08 0.32 -16.46
N ALA A 152 -7.67 0.30 -15.28
CA ALA A 152 -9.01 0.79 -14.98
C ALA A 152 -8.87 1.87 -13.92
N ARG A 153 -9.39 3.08 -14.20
CA ARG A 153 -9.25 4.24 -13.28
C ARG A 153 -7.80 4.52 -12.87
N GLY A 154 -6.85 4.25 -13.78
CA GLY A 154 -5.42 4.43 -13.55
C GLY A 154 -4.77 3.37 -12.65
N LEU A 155 -5.45 2.27 -12.32
CA LEU A 155 -4.87 1.13 -11.60
C LEU A 155 -4.79 -0.09 -12.50
N TYR A 156 -3.62 -0.72 -12.50
CA TYR A 156 -3.44 -2.04 -13.09
C TYR A 156 -3.96 -3.15 -12.18
N PRO A 157 -4.26 -4.34 -12.72
CA PRO A 157 -4.60 -5.51 -11.92
C PRO A 157 -3.59 -5.79 -10.81
N LEU A 158 -2.29 -5.60 -11.07
CA LEU A 158 -1.24 -5.75 -10.06
C LEU A 158 -1.43 -4.83 -8.84
N HIS A 159 -1.76 -3.56 -9.08
CA HIS A 159 -2.02 -2.60 -8.00
C HIS A 159 -3.24 -3.02 -7.18
N LEU A 160 -4.32 -3.41 -7.85
CA LEU A 160 -5.55 -3.87 -7.19
C LEU A 160 -5.32 -5.14 -6.38
N TYR A 161 -4.55 -6.08 -6.92
CA TYR A 161 -4.20 -7.32 -6.22
C TYR A 161 -3.45 -7.02 -4.92
N ILE A 162 -2.38 -6.21 -5.01
CA ILE A 162 -1.61 -5.81 -3.83
C ILE A 162 -2.46 -5.02 -2.84
N MET A 163 -3.35 -4.13 -3.29
CA MET A 163 -4.13 -3.27 -2.39
C MET A 163 -5.36 -3.96 -1.77
N LYS A 164 -5.97 -4.91 -2.48
CA LYS A 164 -7.32 -5.44 -2.14
C LYS A 164 -7.34 -6.95 -1.85
N ALA A 165 -6.37 -7.75 -2.30
CA ALA A 165 -6.39 -9.18 -2.02
C ALA A 165 -6.00 -9.46 -0.57
N LYS A 166 -6.87 -10.00 0.30
CA LYS A 166 -6.59 -10.19 1.74
C LYS A 166 -5.19 -10.73 2.04
N ARG A 167 -4.77 -11.76 1.30
CA ARG A 167 -3.43 -12.33 1.34
C ARG A 167 -2.82 -12.37 -0.06
N PRO A 168 -2.13 -11.30 -0.50
CA PRO A 168 -1.40 -11.35 -1.75
C PRO A 168 -0.23 -12.33 -1.60
N THR A 169 0.01 -13.17 -2.60
CA THR A 169 1.15 -14.09 -2.63
C THR A 169 2.17 -13.66 -3.68
N ILE A 170 3.43 -13.99 -3.42
CA ILE A 170 4.53 -13.73 -4.33
C ILE A 170 4.32 -14.39 -5.70
N GLU A 171 3.73 -15.58 -5.75
CA GLU A 171 3.46 -16.31 -6.99
C GLU A 171 2.53 -15.53 -7.94
N VAL A 172 1.37 -15.08 -7.45
CA VAL A 172 0.42 -14.32 -8.27
C VAL A 172 1.00 -12.96 -8.64
N PHE A 173 1.73 -12.33 -7.72
CA PHE A 173 2.46 -11.11 -8.00
C PHE A 173 3.46 -11.31 -9.16
N GLN A 174 4.25 -12.38 -9.13
CA GLN A 174 5.23 -12.70 -10.17
C GLN A 174 4.55 -12.92 -11.52
N GLU A 175 3.50 -13.73 -11.58
CA GLU A 175 2.75 -14.00 -12.81
C GLU A 175 2.12 -12.72 -13.40
N LEU A 176 1.48 -11.89 -12.57
CA LEU A 176 0.94 -10.59 -13.01
C LEU A 176 2.04 -9.66 -13.53
N ASN A 177 3.19 -9.64 -12.85
CA ASN A 177 4.33 -8.80 -13.20
C ASN A 177 5.09 -9.34 -14.42
N GLU A 178 5.11 -10.65 -14.66
CA GLU A 178 5.68 -11.24 -15.89
C GLU A 178 4.79 -10.96 -17.11
N ALA A 179 3.46 -11.01 -16.94
CA ALA A 179 2.51 -10.62 -17.98
C ALA A 179 2.61 -9.14 -18.35
N TYR A 180 3.00 -8.28 -17.41
CA TYR A 180 3.29 -6.87 -17.65
C TYR A 180 4.42 -6.35 -16.75
N LEU A 181 5.67 -6.43 -17.22
CA LEU A 181 6.87 -6.03 -16.46
C LEU A 181 6.86 -4.57 -16.00
N ASP A 182 6.19 -3.72 -16.79
CA ASP A 182 6.05 -2.32 -16.44
C ASP A 182 4.94 -2.10 -15.40
N ALA A 183 4.07 -3.07 -15.09
CA ALA A 183 3.01 -2.93 -14.09
C ALA A 183 3.52 -2.55 -12.71
N ALA A 184 4.65 -3.13 -12.30
CA ALA A 184 5.23 -2.81 -11.00
C ALA A 184 5.84 -1.41 -10.99
N GLN A 185 6.26 -0.89 -12.15
CA GLN A 185 6.99 0.38 -12.34
C GLN A 185 6.09 1.55 -12.68
N ALA A 186 4.97 1.21 -13.32
CA ALA A 186 3.87 2.02 -13.71
C ALA A 186 3.47 2.96 -12.56
N ASN A 187 3.85 4.22 -12.67
CA ASN A 187 3.28 5.30 -11.88
C ASN A 187 1.99 5.72 -12.55
N TYR A 188 0.84 5.21 -12.09
CA TYR A 188 -0.43 5.56 -12.72
C TYR A 188 -1.43 6.15 -11.75
N GLY A 189 -2.40 6.84 -12.36
CA GLY A 189 -3.61 7.34 -11.75
C GLY A 189 -3.52 8.78 -11.26
N GLN A 190 -4.40 9.61 -11.80
CA GLN A 190 -4.91 10.80 -11.15
C GLN A 190 -6.18 10.33 -10.41
N PHE A 191 -6.08 10.07 -9.11
CA PHE A 191 -7.27 9.81 -8.30
C PHE A 191 -7.92 11.14 -7.91
N SER A 192 -9.03 11.49 -8.52
CA SER A 192 -9.90 12.55 -8.00
C SER A 192 -10.85 11.93 -6.96
N PHE A 193 -10.69 12.30 -5.69
CA PHE A 193 -11.73 12.03 -4.70
C PHE A 193 -12.75 13.16 -4.77
N GLU A 194 -13.94 12.91 -5.29
CA GLU A 194 -15.09 13.77 -5.01
C GLU A 194 -15.47 13.62 -3.54
N TRP A 195 -15.06 14.59 -2.73
CA TRP A 195 -15.64 14.74 -1.40
C TRP A 195 -17.08 15.26 -1.55
N LYS A 196 -18.04 14.61 -0.90
CA LYS A 196 -19.47 15.00 -0.89
C LYS A 196 -19.76 16.40 -0.29
N SER A 197 -18.75 17.25 -0.07
CA SER A 197 -18.90 18.60 0.48
C SER A 197 -19.02 19.71 -0.59
N GLY A 198 -19.12 19.38 -1.88
CA GLY A 198 -19.45 20.33 -2.95
C GLY A 198 -18.27 21.08 -3.58
N ASP A 199 -17.05 20.90 -3.07
CA ASP A 199 -15.82 21.38 -3.69
C ASP A 199 -14.99 20.18 -4.19
N GLU A 200 -14.88 20.04 -5.51
CA GLU A 200 -13.98 19.07 -6.14
C GLU A 200 -12.51 19.44 -5.84
N ILE A 201 -11.91 18.81 -4.83
CA ILE A 201 -10.46 18.85 -4.66
C ILE A 201 -9.86 17.68 -5.42
N ASN A 202 -9.35 17.95 -6.62
CA ASN A 202 -8.60 16.99 -7.42
C ASN A 202 -7.20 16.74 -6.82
N ILE A 203 -7.08 15.80 -5.87
CA ILE A 203 -5.77 15.39 -5.31
C ILE A 203 -5.17 14.22 -6.09
N THR A 204 -4.35 14.53 -7.10
CA THR A 204 -3.64 13.52 -7.90
C THR A 204 -2.58 12.77 -7.08
N TYR A 205 -2.86 11.53 -6.66
CA TYR A 205 -1.82 10.64 -6.14
C TYR A 205 -1.36 9.62 -7.19
N ARG A 206 -0.05 9.55 -7.44
CA ARG A 206 0.55 8.50 -8.28
C ARG A 206 1.07 7.38 -7.40
N TRP A 207 0.54 6.17 -7.62
CA TRP A 207 0.90 4.97 -6.86
C TRP A 207 1.53 3.97 -7.81
N CYS A 208 2.73 3.50 -7.47
CA CYS A 208 3.31 2.29 -8.05
C CYS A 208 3.04 1.08 -7.14
N ALA A 209 3.29 -0.13 -7.64
CA ALA A 209 3.10 -1.37 -6.87
C ALA A 209 3.82 -1.35 -5.51
N LEU A 210 5.00 -0.73 -5.44
CA LEU A 210 5.73 -0.57 -4.17
C LEU A 210 4.95 0.31 -3.18
N GLN A 211 4.36 1.41 -3.65
CA GLN A 211 3.51 2.28 -2.82
C GLN A 211 2.21 1.57 -2.40
N CYS A 212 1.69 0.66 -3.23
CA CYS A 212 0.56 -0.18 -2.84
C CYS A 212 0.91 -1.14 -1.71
N VAL A 213 2.08 -1.80 -1.76
CA VAL A 213 2.58 -2.66 -0.67
C VAL A 213 2.77 -1.84 0.59
N SER A 214 3.47 -0.71 0.46
CA SER A 214 3.69 0.30 1.48
C SER A 214 2.40 0.74 2.18
N ASN A 215 1.41 1.19 1.43
CA ASN A 215 0.14 1.65 2.00
C ASN A 215 -0.64 0.52 2.67
N ARG A 216 -0.47 -0.71 2.20
CA ARG A 216 -1.11 -1.86 2.82
C ARG A 216 -0.59 -2.12 4.22
N PHE A 217 0.72 -1.92 4.45
CA PHE A 217 1.29 -1.94 5.79
C PHE A 217 0.68 -0.84 6.68
N ASN A 218 0.30 0.31 6.14
CA ASN A 218 -0.30 1.39 6.94
C ASN A 218 -1.74 1.07 7.38
N CYS A 219 -2.51 0.38 6.53
CA CYS A 219 -3.87 -0.05 6.86
C CYS A 219 -3.91 -1.13 7.96
N TRP A 220 -2.76 -1.66 8.38
CA TRP A 220 -2.62 -2.69 9.40
C TRP A 220 -3.22 -2.28 10.76
N ASP A 221 -3.18 -0.99 11.12
CA ASP A 221 -3.59 -0.54 12.47
C ASP A 221 -5.09 -0.75 12.79
N ASN A 222 -5.94 -1.03 11.80
CA ASN A 222 -7.40 -1.11 12.00
C ASN A 222 -7.96 -2.54 12.03
N ASP A 223 -7.27 -3.53 11.47
CA ASP A 223 -7.76 -4.91 11.40
C ASP A 223 -6.83 -5.85 12.19
N ASN A 224 -7.29 -6.35 13.34
CA ASN A 224 -6.49 -7.18 14.27
C ASN A 224 -6.09 -8.57 13.75
N ASP A 225 -6.42 -8.92 12.51
CA ASP A 225 -6.33 -10.31 11.98
C ASP A 225 -5.14 -10.57 11.04
N TRP A 226 -4.18 -9.66 10.94
CA TRP A 226 -3.02 -9.87 10.07
C TRP A 226 -2.01 -10.86 10.68
N ASN A 227 -1.91 -12.05 10.06
CA ASN A 227 -0.92 -13.06 10.40
C ASN A 227 0.48 -12.69 9.84
N MET A 228 1.55 -12.98 10.59
CA MET A 228 2.96 -12.84 10.17
C MET A 228 3.25 -13.45 8.79
N SER A 229 2.52 -14.49 8.39
CA SER A 229 2.63 -15.08 7.05
C SER A 229 2.33 -14.08 5.93
N ILE A 230 1.37 -13.16 6.12
CA ILE A 230 1.00 -12.17 5.10
C ILE A 230 2.10 -11.10 4.98
N LEU A 231 2.70 -10.72 6.11
CA LEU A 231 3.81 -9.78 6.13
C LEU A 231 5.03 -10.37 5.40
N ALA A 232 5.32 -11.66 5.61
CA ALA A 232 6.38 -12.36 4.89
C ALA A 232 6.16 -12.29 3.36
N GLU A 233 4.96 -12.62 2.89
CA GLU A 233 4.59 -12.52 1.47
C GLU A 233 4.71 -11.09 0.92
N LEU A 234 4.24 -10.08 1.67
CA LEU A 234 4.39 -8.68 1.27
C LEU A 234 5.86 -8.25 1.23
N CYS A 235 6.71 -8.76 2.13
CA CYS A 235 8.15 -8.53 2.10
C CYS A 235 8.80 -9.19 0.88
N ASP A 236 8.40 -10.41 0.52
CA ASP A 236 8.88 -11.11 -0.67
C ASP A 236 8.46 -10.39 -1.94
N ILE A 237 7.21 -9.91 -2.01
CA ILE A 237 6.70 -9.07 -3.10
C ILE A 237 7.52 -7.79 -3.22
N MET A 238 7.74 -7.11 -2.08
CA MET A 238 8.55 -5.91 -2.02
C MET A 238 9.95 -6.19 -2.56
N GLU A 239 10.63 -7.21 -2.02
CA GLU A 239 11.95 -7.65 -2.47
C GLU A 239 11.99 -7.95 -3.97
N HIS A 240 10.97 -8.61 -4.50
CA HIS A 240 10.90 -8.92 -5.92
C HIS A 240 10.79 -7.65 -6.77
N ILE A 241 9.91 -6.70 -6.39
CA ILE A 241 9.81 -5.38 -7.05
C ILE A 241 11.17 -4.67 -7.04
N ILE A 242 11.86 -4.74 -5.91
CA ILE A 242 13.17 -4.13 -5.70
C ILE A 242 14.21 -4.74 -6.66
N LEU A 243 14.32 -6.07 -6.71
CA LEU A 243 15.33 -6.78 -7.49
C LEU A 243 15.12 -6.63 -9.00
N GLN A 244 13.88 -6.56 -9.46
CA GLN A 244 13.58 -6.39 -10.88
C GLN A 244 13.89 -4.97 -11.40
N ARG A 245 13.88 -3.95 -10.53
CA ARG A 245 14.10 -2.55 -10.93
C ARG A 245 15.59 -2.21 -11.07
N ARG A 246 16.20 -2.58 -12.19
CA ARG A 246 17.56 -2.11 -12.56
C ARG A 246 17.64 -0.67 -13.10
N LYS A 247 16.51 -0.02 -13.43
CA LYS A 247 16.50 1.26 -14.20
C LYS A 247 15.62 2.41 -13.71
N VAL A 248 14.72 2.22 -12.74
CA VAL A 248 13.92 3.33 -12.18
C VAL A 248 14.77 4.11 -11.18
N SER A 249 14.67 5.44 -11.16
CA SER A 249 15.44 6.29 -10.24
C SER A 249 15.27 5.79 -8.80
N GLN A 250 16.39 5.48 -8.14
CA GLN A 250 16.46 5.02 -6.75
C GLN A 250 15.75 5.99 -5.76
N ASN A 251 15.43 7.21 -6.18
CA ASN A 251 14.79 8.26 -5.38
C ASN A 251 13.33 7.95 -4.99
N THR A 252 12.51 7.35 -5.87
CA THR A 252 11.10 7.02 -5.56
C THR A 252 11.00 5.83 -4.59
N TYR A 253 12.04 5.02 -4.57
CA TYR A 253 12.13 3.76 -3.85
C TYR A 253 12.26 3.96 -2.33
N LEU A 254 13.18 4.84 -1.92
CA LEU A 254 13.38 5.16 -0.50
C LEU A 254 12.22 5.95 0.06
N HIS A 255 11.57 6.81 -0.74
CA HIS A 255 10.37 7.48 -0.26
C HIS A 255 9.21 6.49 -0.04
N SER A 256 9.14 5.36 -0.75
CA SER A 256 8.07 4.37 -0.52
C SER A 256 8.42 3.40 0.62
N ILE A 257 9.65 2.88 0.65
CA ILE A 257 10.10 1.91 1.66
C ILE A 257 10.45 2.62 2.97
N MET A 258 11.12 3.77 2.87
CA MET A 258 11.58 4.57 3.99
C MET A 258 10.77 5.84 4.25
N GLY A 259 9.73 6.11 3.44
CA GLY A 259 8.80 7.22 3.65
C GLY A 259 8.15 7.24 5.03
N ARG A 260 7.45 8.35 5.29
CA ARG A 260 6.78 8.62 6.57
C ARG A 260 5.94 7.44 7.09
N ASP A 261 5.42 6.60 6.22
CA ASP A 261 4.34 5.68 6.58
C ASP A 261 4.82 4.23 6.79
N CYS A 262 5.75 3.71 5.97
CA CYS A 262 6.13 2.28 6.01
C CYS A 262 7.30 1.98 6.94
N LEU A 263 8.18 2.96 7.09
CA LEU A 263 9.39 2.81 7.88
C LEU A 263 9.07 2.60 9.37
N PRO A 264 8.14 3.36 9.99
CA PRO A 264 7.58 3.03 11.31
C PRO A 264 7.21 1.55 11.48
N TRP A 265 6.49 0.97 10.52
CA TRP A 265 5.98 -0.39 10.65
C TRP A 265 7.06 -1.47 10.53
N TYR A 266 7.99 -1.33 9.58
CA TYR A 266 9.17 -2.20 9.52
C TYR A 266 9.97 -2.19 10.83
N TYR A 267 9.93 -1.09 11.59
CA TYR A 267 10.61 -0.97 12.88
C TYR A 267 9.90 -1.65 14.06
N GLN A 268 8.59 -1.87 14.02
CA GLN A 268 7.85 -2.37 15.17
C GLN A 268 7.91 -3.89 15.37
N GLN A 269 8.23 -4.66 14.33
CA GLN A 269 7.83 -6.08 14.28
C GLN A 269 8.98 -7.07 14.45
N ASP A 270 10.17 -6.74 13.96
CA ASP A 270 11.34 -7.59 14.15
C ASP A 270 12.66 -6.80 13.98
N ARG A 271 13.48 -6.81 15.05
CA ARG A 271 14.83 -6.23 15.03
C ARG A 271 15.71 -6.88 13.95
N GLY A 272 15.50 -8.16 13.62
CA GLY A 272 16.24 -8.89 12.60
C GLY A 272 15.94 -8.41 11.18
N SER A 273 14.66 -8.19 10.88
CA SER A 273 14.19 -7.77 9.55
C SER A 273 14.76 -6.42 9.12
N ILE A 274 14.93 -5.47 10.04
CA ILE A 274 15.56 -4.16 9.77
C ILE A 274 17.03 -4.32 9.40
N GLN A 275 17.76 -5.13 10.17
CA GLN A 275 19.18 -5.37 9.90
C GLN A 275 19.35 -6.00 8.54
N GLN A 276 18.48 -6.96 8.20
CA GLN A 276 18.48 -7.60 6.89
C GLN A 276 18.17 -6.58 5.78
N LEU A 277 17.17 -5.71 5.93
CA LEU A 277 16.85 -4.69 4.93
C LEU A 277 17.98 -3.67 4.76
N VAL A 278 18.54 -3.14 5.85
CA VAL A 278 19.65 -2.18 5.78
C VAL A 278 20.93 -2.84 5.30
N GLN A 279 21.20 -4.09 5.65
CA GLN A 279 22.33 -4.86 5.14
C GLN A 279 22.18 -5.13 3.64
N LYS A 280 20.98 -5.50 3.20
CA LYS A 280 20.66 -5.85 1.82
C LYS A 280 20.61 -4.63 0.91
N TYR A 281 20.07 -3.52 1.40
CA TYR A 281 19.84 -2.29 0.63
C TYR A 281 20.71 -1.11 1.09
N GLY A 282 21.76 -1.37 1.86
CA GLY A 282 22.66 -0.33 2.38
C GLY A 282 23.38 0.48 1.31
N SER A 283 23.43 -0.02 0.06
CA SER A 283 23.87 0.74 -1.12
C SER A 283 22.97 1.92 -1.48
N LEU A 284 21.81 2.05 -0.85
CA LEU A 284 20.87 3.15 -1.06
C LEU A 284 20.98 4.22 0.04
N SER A 285 21.90 4.08 0.99
CA SER A 285 22.05 5.02 2.11
C SER A 285 22.36 6.47 1.68
N ASP A 286 22.86 6.67 0.46
CA ASP A 286 23.24 7.96 -0.14
C ASP A 286 22.23 8.49 -1.18
N VAL A 287 21.15 7.77 -1.44
CA VAL A 287 20.16 8.16 -2.43
C VAL A 287 19.15 9.14 -1.81
N ARG A 288 18.90 10.26 -2.48
CA ARG A 288 17.97 11.30 -2.00
C ARG A 288 16.56 11.07 -2.54
N ASP A 289 15.53 11.39 -1.77
CA ASP A 289 14.16 11.45 -2.29
C ASP A 289 13.93 12.73 -3.15
N GLY A 290 12.69 12.94 -3.59
CA GLY A 290 12.30 14.13 -4.36
C GLY A 290 12.39 15.45 -3.58
N GLU A 291 12.41 15.40 -2.25
CA GLU A 291 12.63 16.54 -1.36
C GLU A 291 14.11 16.71 -0.98
N GLY A 292 15.00 15.90 -1.54
CA GLY A 292 16.42 15.90 -1.22
C GLY A 292 16.76 15.23 0.11
N ASN A 293 15.85 14.50 0.76
CA ASN A 293 16.11 13.76 2.00
C ASN A 293 16.86 12.46 1.70
N LEU A 294 17.98 12.24 2.40
CA LEU A 294 18.58 10.90 2.52
C LEU A 294 17.75 10.00 3.46
N PRO A 295 17.92 8.65 3.43
CA PRO A 295 17.24 7.72 4.32
C PRO A 295 17.29 8.10 5.80
N ILE A 296 18.46 8.57 6.25
CA ILE A 296 18.66 9.06 7.62
C ILE A 296 17.76 10.25 7.95
N HIS A 297 17.50 11.16 6.99
CA HIS A 297 16.60 12.29 7.22
C HIS A 297 15.16 11.81 7.33
N VAL A 298 14.74 10.89 6.46
CA VAL A 298 13.37 10.37 6.47
C VAL A 298 13.09 9.59 7.76
N LEU A 299 14.05 8.78 8.20
CA LEU A 299 14.02 8.08 9.49
C LEU A 299 13.78 9.05 10.66
N LEU A 300 14.47 10.19 10.66
CA LEU A 300 14.36 11.20 11.73
C LEU A 300 13.08 12.05 11.62
N LEU A 301 12.57 12.25 10.41
CA LEU A 301 11.32 12.98 10.13
C LEU A 301 10.06 12.17 10.44
N ALA A 302 10.15 10.85 10.48
CA ALA A 302 9.01 9.98 10.74
C ALA A 302 8.41 10.31 12.12
N LYS A 303 7.15 10.75 12.13
CA LYS A 303 6.43 11.08 13.37
C LYS A 303 5.99 9.81 14.09
N ASN A 304 5.92 9.84 15.42
CA ASN A 304 5.16 8.85 16.18
C ASN A 304 3.69 9.28 16.07
N GLU A 305 2.99 8.83 15.03
CA GLU A 305 1.58 9.19 14.85
C GLU A 305 0.65 8.31 15.69
N ASN A 306 1.14 7.19 16.23
CA ASN A 306 0.36 6.29 17.05
C ASN A 306 0.74 6.42 18.55
N PRO A 307 -0.07 7.13 19.37
CA PRO A 307 0.16 7.25 20.81
C PRO A 307 -0.13 5.97 21.60
N LEU A 308 -0.69 4.92 20.97
CA LEU A 308 -1.08 3.67 21.64
C LEU A 308 0.08 2.66 21.74
N VAL A 309 1.08 2.76 20.85
CA VAL A 309 2.27 1.92 20.93
C VAL A 309 3.23 2.51 21.96
N SER A 310 3.68 1.69 22.94
CA SER A 310 4.63 2.16 23.95
C SER A 310 5.87 2.75 23.26
N ASN A 311 6.10 4.05 23.44
CA ASN A 311 7.15 4.82 22.73
C ASN A 311 8.52 4.11 22.73
N ASN A 312 8.84 3.36 23.78
CA ASN A 312 10.14 2.74 23.98
C ASN A 312 10.55 1.73 22.89
N VAL A 313 9.65 0.83 22.44
CA VAL A 313 10.03 -0.23 21.46
C VAL A 313 10.37 0.40 20.11
N PHE A 314 9.62 1.42 19.74
CA PHE A 314 9.78 2.14 18.50
C PHE A 314 11.09 2.93 18.44
N ASP A 315 11.46 3.54 19.57
CA ASP A 315 12.69 4.31 19.68
C ASP A 315 13.94 3.41 19.56
N GLU A 316 13.93 2.22 20.16
CA GLU A 316 15.06 1.27 20.05
C GLU A 316 15.28 0.77 18.62
N ALA A 317 14.21 0.43 17.92
CA ALA A 317 14.31 -0.04 16.54
C ALA A 317 14.81 1.07 15.60
N ARG A 318 14.37 2.31 15.82
CA ARG A 318 14.88 3.49 15.10
C ARG A 318 16.35 3.77 15.40
N ILE A 319 16.78 3.67 16.65
CA ILE A 319 18.20 3.81 17.03
C ILE A 319 19.03 2.74 16.33
N SER A 320 18.60 1.48 16.38
CA SER A 320 19.27 0.37 15.68
C SER A 320 19.37 0.65 14.17
N ALA A 321 18.28 1.09 13.55
CA ALA A 321 18.29 1.42 12.12
C ALA A 321 19.21 2.58 11.78
N LEU A 322 19.23 3.62 12.62
CA LEU A 322 20.14 4.74 12.49
C LEU A 322 21.59 4.26 12.59
N ASP A 323 21.92 3.44 13.59
CA ASP A 323 23.26 2.86 13.76
C ASP A 323 23.67 2.10 12.49
N HIS A 324 22.79 1.27 11.93
CA HIS A 324 23.09 0.53 10.70
C HIS A 324 23.29 1.45 9.48
N LEU A 325 22.45 2.48 9.31
CA LEU A 325 22.61 3.47 8.23
C LEU A 325 23.95 4.22 8.36
N LEU A 326 24.32 4.63 9.58
CA LEU A 326 25.57 5.34 9.87
C LEU A 326 26.80 4.44 9.74
N MET A 327 26.72 3.19 10.19
CA MET A 327 27.78 2.20 10.01
C MET A 327 28.05 1.91 8.54
N ARG A 328 27.00 1.99 7.70
CA ARG A 328 27.14 1.79 6.26
C ARG A 328 27.74 3.00 5.56
N ASN A 329 27.26 4.20 5.88
CA ASN A 329 27.76 5.43 5.27
C ASN A 329 27.69 6.60 6.24
N ILE A 330 28.76 6.75 7.04
CA ILE A 330 28.90 7.82 8.04
C ILE A 330 28.86 9.22 7.44
N CYS A 331 29.17 9.37 6.13
CA CYS A 331 29.16 10.67 5.47
C CYS A 331 27.74 11.24 5.31
N THR A 332 26.71 10.39 5.28
CA THR A 332 25.30 10.81 5.18
C THR A 332 24.87 11.70 6.36
N ALA A 333 25.50 11.53 7.54
CA ALA A 333 25.28 12.39 8.70
C ALA A 333 25.72 13.84 8.50
N LYS A 334 26.53 14.11 7.47
CA LYS A 334 27.09 15.44 7.13
C LYS A 334 26.30 16.15 6.05
N GLU A 335 25.42 15.43 5.37
CA GLU A 335 24.67 15.94 4.23
C GLU A 335 23.37 16.59 4.71
N SER A 336 23.03 17.76 4.19
CA SER A 336 21.73 18.39 4.47
C SER A 336 20.66 17.87 3.54
N CYS A 337 19.41 17.78 4.00
CA CYS A 337 18.27 17.55 3.10
C CYS A 337 17.92 18.81 2.26
N GLY A 338 16.87 18.76 1.43
CA GLY A 338 16.54 19.85 0.51
C GLY A 338 16.13 21.16 1.20
N ASN A 339 15.69 21.11 2.46
CA ASN A 339 15.45 22.31 3.28
C ASN A 339 16.72 22.85 3.96
N GLY A 340 17.87 22.22 3.76
CA GLY A 340 19.15 22.60 4.36
C GLY A 340 19.37 22.12 5.81
N SER A 341 18.51 21.25 6.34
CA SER A 341 18.68 20.65 7.66
C SER A 341 19.57 19.42 7.58
N LEU A 342 20.66 19.41 8.35
CA LEU A 342 21.39 18.18 8.68
C LEU A 342 20.56 17.21 9.53
N PRO A 343 20.90 15.91 9.56
CA PRO A 343 20.27 14.92 10.43
C PRO A 343 20.22 15.34 11.91
N LEU A 344 21.27 16.00 12.43
CA LEU A 344 21.27 16.48 13.81
C LEU A 344 20.14 17.49 14.09
N HIS A 345 19.81 18.37 13.14
CA HIS A 345 18.70 19.32 13.31
C HIS A 345 17.35 18.59 13.34
N LEU A 346 17.17 17.60 12.47
CA LEU A 346 15.93 16.80 12.43
C LEU A 346 15.75 15.97 13.69
N ALA A 347 16.83 15.40 14.23
CA ALA A 347 16.82 14.68 15.49
C ALA A 347 16.35 15.56 16.67
N ILE A 348 16.78 16.82 16.70
CA ILE A 348 16.35 17.81 17.71
C ILE A 348 14.87 18.19 17.52
N GLN A 349 14.39 18.26 16.29
CA GLN A 349 13.00 18.62 15.98
C GLN A 349 11.99 17.47 16.18
N SER A 350 12.49 16.24 16.26
CA SER A 350 11.67 15.04 16.36
C SER A 350 11.38 14.70 17.83
N THR A 351 10.09 14.62 18.17
CA THR A 351 9.60 14.36 19.54
C THR A 351 9.97 12.98 20.06
N ALA A 352 10.16 12.02 19.16
CA ALA A 352 10.35 10.62 19.51
C ALA A 352 11.62 10.41 20.34
N PHE A 353 12.66 11.21 20.11
CA PHE A 353 14.02 10.83 20.51
C PHE A 353 14.53 11.43 21.82
N LEU A 354 13.77 12.35 22.42
CA LEU A 354 14.23 13.13 23.57
C LEU A 354 13.75 12.53 24.90
N ASN A 355 12.75 11.65 24.88
CA ASN A 355 12.15 11.06 26.09
C ASN A 355 12.87 9.79 26.58
N VAL A 356 13.69 9.14 25.76
CA VAL A 356 14.38 7.88 26.14
C VAL A 356 15.43 8.08 27.24
N TYR A 357 15.88 9.33 27.46
CA TYR A 357 16.92 9.65 28.44
C TYR A 357 16.52 9.32 29.90
N GLN A 358 15.23 9.20 30.19
CA GLN A 358 14.76 8.91 31.55
C GLN A 358 15.09 7.48 32.03
N GLN A 359 15.51 6.56 31.15
CA GLN A 359 15.76 5.16 31.51
C GLN A 359 17.23 4.78 31.75
N GLY A 360 18.16 5.74 31.74
CA GLY A 360 19.55 5.51 32.15
C GLY A 360 20.39 4.63 31.20
N THR A 361 19.85 4.24 30.05
CA THR A 361 20.62 3.58 28.98
C THR A 361 21.37 4.68 28.21
N GLY A 362 22.70 4.71 28.34
CA GLY A 362 23.57 5.77 27.79
C GLY A 362 23.59 5.92 26.26
N ASN A 363 22.72 5.21 25.53
CA ASN A 363 22.61 5.26 24.08
C ASN A 363 21.57 6.31 23.66
N ASN A 364 21.93 7.58 23.84
CA ASN A 364 21.15 8.67 23.28
C ASN A 364 21.44 8.80 21.78
N LEU A 365 20.39 8.79 20.95
CA LEU A 365 20.46 9.03 19.50
C LEU A 365 21.27 10.28 19.14
N LEU A 366 21.16 11.35 19.94
CA LEU A 366 21.96 12.56 19.76
C LEU A 366 23.45 12.26 19.83
N ASN A 367 23.90 11.39 20.76
CA ASN A 367 25.30 10.99 20.84
C ASN A 367 25.72 10.23 19.57
N VAL A 368 24.90 9.30 19.09
CA VAL A 368 25.17 8.54 17.86
C VAL A 368 25.40 9.50 16.67
N ILE A 369 24.49 10.47 16.47
CA ILE A 369 24.61 11.43 15.36
C ILE A 369 25.78 12.40 15.56
N ILE A 370 26.00 12.89 16.79
CA ILE A 370 27.12 13.79 17.11
C ILE A 370 28.46 13.09 16.89
N ASP A 371 28.58 11.83 17.29
CA ASP A 371 29.80 11.05 17.14
C ASP A 371 30.06 10.73 15.65
N ALA A 372 29.00 10.50 14.86
CA ALA A 372 29.10 10.36 13.42
C ALA A 372 29.45 11.68 12.68
N ALA A 373 28.94 12.81 13.15
CA ALA A 373 29.05 14.11 12.50
C ALA A 373 29.30 15.28 13.48
N PRO A 374 30.49 15.36 14.11
CA PRO A 374 30.77 16.38 15.14
C PRO A 374 30.72 17.82 14.59
N HIS A 375 31.03 18.00 13.32
CA HIS A 375 30.89 19.29 12.62
C HIS A 375 29.44 19.79 12.50
N ALA A 376 28.42 18.93 12.67
CA ALA A 376 27.02 19.35 12.64
C ALA A 376 26.69 20.32 13.78
N LEU A 377 27.35 20.20 14.95
CA LEU A 377 27.29 21.16 16.07
C LEU A 377 27.74 22.58 15.71
N ARG A 378 28.39 22.72 14.56
CA ARG A 378 29.03 23.94 14.03
C ARG A 378 28.28 24.52 12.84
N THR A 379 27.30 23.78 12.33
CA THR A 379 26.56 24.13 11.12
C THR A 379 25.23 24.68 11.54
N ARG A 380 24.83 25.82 10.96
CA ARG A 380 23.50 26.39 11.20
C ARG A 380 22.50 25.67 10.31
N ASN A 381 21.31 25.43 10.81
CA ASN A 381 20.19 25.06 9.96
C ASN A 381 19.92 26.21 8.98
N LEU A 382 19.83 25.92 7.67
CA LEU A 382 19.65 26.98 6.67
C LEU A 382 18.29 27.69 6.79
N MET A 383 17.26 26.97 7.26
CA MET A 383 15.91 27.49 7.38
C MET A 383 15.76 28.38 8.62
N THR A 384 16.18 27.89 9.79
CA THR A 384 16.02 28.64 11.06
C THR A 384 17.17 29.61 11.34
N ARG A 385 18.31 29.43 10.64
CA ARG A 385 19.60 30.12 10.89
C ARG A 385 20.14 29.91 12.30
N MET A 386 19.64 28.92 13.03
CA MET A 386 20.07 28.58 14.38
C MET A 386 21.12 27.47 14.38
N TYR A 387 21.99 27.47 15.39
CA TYR A 387 22.84 26.31 15.68
C TYR A 387 22.01 25.23 16.40
N PRO A 388 22.44 23.94 16.37
CA PRO A 388 21.72 22.85 17.02
C PRO A 388 21.33 23.12 18.48
N PHE A 389 22.23 23.67 19.31
CA PHE A 389 21.90 23.95 20.71
C PHE A 389 20.85 25.06 20.88
N MET A 390 20.81 26.03 19.96
CA MET A 390 19.77 27.07 19.95
C MET A 390 18.43 26.48 19.50
N GLU A 391 18.44 25.63 18.47
CA GLU A 391 17.23 24.92 18.04
C GLU A 391 16.66 24.07 19.17
N ALA A 392 17.52 23.34 19.89
CA ALA A 392 17.11 22.57 21.04
C ALA A 392 16.54 23.48 22.15
N ALA A 393 17.16 24.62 22.44
CA ALA A 393 16.67 25.55 23.45
C ALA A 393 15.33 26.22 23.07
N CYS A 394 15.06 26.41 21.77
CA CYS A 394 13.81 26.99 21.27
C CYS A 394 12.72 25.94 20.99
N SER A 395 13.06 24.66 20.98
CA SER A 395 12.13 23.57 20.70
C SER A 395 11.35 23.20 21.95
N VAL A 396 10.01 23.27 21.89
CA VAL A 396 9.12 22.77 22.95
C VAL A 396 9.23 21.25 23.17
N LYS A 397 9.91 20.56 22.27
CA LYS A 397 10.08 19.10 22.27
C LYS A 397 11.37 18.66 22.97
N CYS A 398 12.31 19.58 23.17
CA CYS A 398 13.61 19.29 23.78
C CYS A 398 13.63 19.68 25.25
N ASP A 399 14.30 18.84 26.04
CA ASP A 399 14.59 19.13 27.43
C ASP A 399 15.94 19.84 27.60
N LEU A 400 16.18 20.34 28.81
CA LEU A 400 17.44 21.00 29.15
C LEU A 400 18.64 20.04 29.05
N SER A 401 18.42 18.74 29.25
CA SER A 401 19.45 17.71 29.11
C SER A 401 20.01 17.67 27.69
N SER A 402 19.15 17.79 26.68
CA SER A 402 19.55 17.79 25.28
C SER A 402 20.38 19.03 24.93
N VAL A 403 19.98 20.20 25.43
CA VAL A 403 20.77 21.44 25.31
C VAL A 403 22.13 21.26 25.99
N TYR A 404 22.15 20.69 27.20
CA TYR A 404 23.37 20.42 27.94
C TYR A 404 24.30 19.47 27.19
N ILE A 405 23.81 18.37 26.62
CA ILE A 405 24.60 17.42 25.83
C ILE A 405 25.27 18.14 24.64
N LEU A 406 24.49 18.95 23.89
CA LEU A 406 25.00 19.69 22.74
C LEU A 406 26.09 20.70 23.14
N LEU A 407 25.91 21.40 24.27
CA LEU A 407 26.88 22.35 24.80
C LEU A 407 28.10 21.65 25.43
N GLN A 408 27.91 20.53 26.11
CA GLN A 408 29.00 19.75 26.72
C GLN A 408 29.94 19.21 25.65
N ARG A 409 29.39 18.72 24.54
CA ARG A 409 30.18 18.26 23.39
C ARG A 409 30.92 19.43 22.72
N ARG A 410 30.44 20.67 22.87
CA ARG A 410 31.06 21.83 22.23
C ARG A 410 30.75 23.18 22.93
N PRO A 411 31.45 23.49 24.03
CA PRO A 411 31.14 24.67 24.86
C PRO A 411 31.42 26.01 24.16
N GLU A 412 32.36 26.01 23.21
CA GLU A 412 32.72 27.16 22.37
C GLU A 412 31.52 27.78 21.64
N SER A 413 30.49 26.97 21.34
CA SER A 413 29.28 27.45 20.65
C SER A 413 28.48 28.47 21.48
N ALA A 414 28.52 28.38 22.81
CA ALA A 414 27.91 29.38 23.68
C ALA A 414 28.77 30.65 23.78
N LEU A 415 30.10 30.51 23.78
CA LEU A 415 31.04 31.63 23.90
C LEU A 415 31.01 32.57 22.69
N GLY A 416 30.74 32.03 21.49
CA GLY A 416 30.59 32.84 20.27
C GLY A 416 29.45 33.86 20.35
N LEU A 417 28.39 33.58 21.13
CA LEU A 417 27.30 34.53 21.37
C LEU A 417 27.71 35.68 22.28
N ALA A 418 28.56 35.40 23.28
CA ALA A 418 29.01 36.40 24.24
C ALA A 418 29.96 37.43 23.62
N ARG A 419 30.66 37.09 22.53
CA ARG A 419 31.62 38.00 21.89
C ARG A 419 31.02 38.94 20.86
N THR A 420 29.87 38.60 20.28
CA THR A 420 29.22 39.44 19.26
C THR A 420 28.40 40.59 19.85
N SER A 421 28.14 40.57 21.15
CA SER A 421 27.35 41.58 21.87
C SER A 421 28.16 42.77 22.41
N CYS A 422 29.50 42.73 22.37
CA CYS A 422 30.35 43.83 22.85
C CYS A 422 30.89 44.77 21.75
N CYS A 423 30.44 44.62 20.50
CA CYS A 423 30.93 45.42 19.35
C CYS A 423 29.83 46.23 18.64
N HIS A 424 28.74 46.57 19.32
CA HIS A 424 27.73 47.52 18.83
C HIS A 424 27.57 48.70 19.77
#